data_AF-A0AA38JHY5-F1
#
_entry.id   AF-A0AA38JHY5-F1
#
_cell.length_a   1.000
_cell.length_b   1.000
_cell.length_c   1.000
_cell.angle_alpha   90.00
_cell.angle_beta   90.00
_cell.angle_gamma   90.00
#
_symmetry.space_group_name_H-M   'P 1'
#
loop_
_entity.id
_entity.type
_entity.pdbx_description
1 polymer ?
#
loop_
_entity_poly.entity_id
_entity_poly.type
_entity_poly.pdbx_seq_one_letter_code
_entity_poly.pdbx_strand_id
1 'polypeptide(L)'
;MATKSNYGWLQGRTVRKGGHASSNSHTRSNTPQVQSTSTTIFGGGIKDPSGRTSEYFSMDDQCPVCKSDRYLNPKLRLLVSSCYHKMCESCIDRLFTLGPASCPNCDKILRKLAFSPQTFEDLGVEKEVAVRRRIAKEFNKRLEDFDDLRSYNDYLEEVEDIAFNLINNIDIPATEERIAAYKAANAALTSLNLQREEAEALALKEQEDLERREREARAAQLAQQEQQEREERQREERELIDKLETSQKDAHKIVAKSRIAAAKRSSARAASSSANSSLLGMSFGMDYAKLLKTRTTKVNNVPDEPHVPFLDDYYAYDDLYTVRAEGYDDIISEAVRRDREGIMRAGGYKVEEAWNRALLTAVAGLDAAPLSGLDEPNSLGDVDVVMESV
;
A
#
# COMPACT_ATOMS: atom_id res chain seq x y z
N MET A 1 -74.21 -24.08 -0.62
CA MET A 1 -73.33 -23.07 0.00
C MET A 1 -72.30 -22.69 -1.07
N ALA A 2 -72.57 -21.63 -1.84
CA ALA A 2 -71.91 -20.31 -1.73
C ALA A 2 -70.47 -20.36 -2.29
N THR A 3 -69.99 -19.58 -3.26
CA THR A 3 -70.47 -18.40 -4.01
C THR A 3 -69.51 -18.17 -5.20
N LYS A 4 -70.02 -17.71 -6.35
CA LYS A 4 -69.25 -16.99 -7.39
C LYS A 4 -69.09 -15.51 -7.00
N SER A 5 -68.00 -14.84 -7.41
CA SER A 5 -67.91 -13.41 -7.81
C SER A 5 -66.45 -12.93 -7.72
N ASN A 6 -65.71 -12.70 -8.81
CA ASN A 6 -65.61 -11.48 -9.64
C ASN A 6 -64.94 -10.24 -9.00
N TYR A 7 -63.82 -9.82 -9.63
CA TYR A 7 -63.21 -8.50 -9.84
C TYR A 7 -62.90 -7.55 -8.65
N GLY A 8 -61.68 -7.00 -8.66
CA GLY A 8 -61.30 -5.80 -7.91
C GLY A 8 -59.93 -5.25 -8.33
N TRP A 9 -59.95 -4.20 -9.16
CA TRP A 9 -58.80 -3.40 -9.61
C TRP A 9 -58.13 -2.57 -8.48
N LEU A 10 -56.82 -2.29 -8.69
CA LEU A 10 -56.03 -1.10 -8.33
C LEU A 10 -55.99 -0.63 -6.86
N GLN A 11 -54.80 -0.20 -6.42
CA GLN A 11 -54.54 1.16 -5.90
C GLN A 11 -53.05 1.28 -5.54
N GLY A 12 -52.26 1.77 -6.49
CA GLY A 12 -50.93 2.31 -6.21
C GLY A 12 -51.11 3.59 -5.39
N ARG A 13 -50.67 3.55 -4.13
CA ARG A 13 -50.75 4.70 -3.23
C ARG A 13 -49.51 5.56 -3.40
N THR A 14 -49.70 6.70 -4.04
CA THR A 14 -48.78 7.84 -4.01
C THR A 14 -48.62 8.32 -2.57
N VAL A 15 -47.38 8.41 -2.06
CA VAL A 15 -47.08 9.25 -0.89
C VAL A 15 -46.24 10.41 -1.38
N ARG A 16 -46.85 11.60 -1.31
CA ARG A 16 -46.23 12.88 -1.58
C ARG A 16 -45.21 13.22 -0.48
N LYS A 17 -44.11 13.76 -0.97
CA LYS A 17 -43.03 14.50 -0.30
C LYS A 17 -43.54 15.52 0.71
N GLY A 18 -43.00 15.48 1.92
CA GLY A 18 -43.11 16.52 2.93
C GLY A 18 -41.84 16.61 3.75
N GLY A 19 -41.27 17.81 3.83
CA GLY A 19 -40.58 18.32 5.02
C GLY A 19 -39.12 17.91 5.24
N HIS A 20 -38.23 18.88 5.05
CA HIS A 20 -36.82 18.88 5.44
C HIS A 20 -36.55 18.49 6.90
N ALA A 21 -35.51 17.67 7.11
CA ALA A 21 -34.59 17.80 8.24
C ALA A 21 -33.23 17.18 7.87
N SER A 22 -32.18 18.00 7.92
CA SER A 22 -30.79 17.64 7.69
C SER A 22 -30.32 16.53 8.63
N SER A 23 -29.73 15.47 8.09
CA SER A 23 -28.61 14.78 8.76
C SER A 23 -27.79 13.97 7.74
N ASN A 24 -26.52 14.37 7.61
CA ASN A 24 -25.49 13.62 6.90
C ASN A 24 -25.23 12.30 7.64
N SER A 25 -25.57 11.16 7.03
CA SER A 25 -25.07 9.85 7.46
C SER A 25 -23.76 9.54 6.76
N HIS A 26 -22.66 10.12 7.25
CA HIS A 26 -21.34 9.53 7.02
C HIS A 26 -21.15 8.39 8.01
N THR A 27 -21.21 7.15 7.51
CA THR A 27 -20.73 5.96 8.20
C THR A 27 -19.22 6.09 8.40
N ARG A 28 -18.79 6.61 9.56
CA ARG A 28 -17.38 6.57 9.97
C ARG A 28 -17.14 5.27 10.73
N SER A 29 -16.27 4.44 10.19
CA SER A 29 -15.53 3.43 10.93
C SER A 29 -14.87 4.07 12.16
N ASN A 30 -15.02 3.43 13.31
CA ASN A 30 -14.49 3.90 14.58
C ASN A 30 -12.98 3.59 14.65
N THR A 31 -12.18 4.30 13.88
CA THR A 31 -10.72 4.37 14.05
C THR A 31 -10.41 5.66 14.81
N PRO A 32 -9.75 5.61 15.98
CA PRO A 32 -9.42 6.82 16.72
C PRO A 32 -8.46 7.68 15.88
N GLN A 33 -8.91 8.87 15.48
CA GLN A 33 -8.02 9.85 14.88
C GLN A 33 -7.09 10.43 15.95
N VAL A 34 -5.80 10.19 15.78
CA VAL A 34 -4.72 10.80 16.55
C VAL A 34 -4.65 12.29 16.19
N GLN A 35 -4.99 13.16 17.14
CA GLN A 35 -4.66 14.58 17.03
C GLN A 35 -3.18 14.74 17.38
N SER A 36 -2.39 15.10 16.38
CA SER A 36 -0.97 15.43 16.56
C SER A 36 -0.84 16.77 17.29
N THR A 37 -0.53 16.71 18.59
CA THR A 37 -0.15 17.89 19.39
C THR A 37 1.38 17.94 19.50
N SER A 38 2.05 18.21 18.39
CA SER A 38 3.50 18.34 18.30
C SER A 38 3.95 19.78 18.56
N THR A 39 3.99 20.17 19.83
CA THR A 39 4.84 21.28 20.30
C THR A 39 5.60 20.82 21.54
N THR A 40 6.33 19.72 21.43
CA THR A 40 7.18 19.22 22.51
C THR A 40 8.58 19.84 22.42
N ILE A 41 8.98 20.51 23.51
CA ILE A 41 10.30 21.11 23.76
C ILE A 41 11.41 20.03 23.86
N PHE A 42 11.03 18.75 23.85
CA PHE A 42 11.90 17.59 23.94
C PHE A 42 12.53 17.27 22.56
N GLY A 43 13.67 17.90 22.29
CA GLY A 43 14.47 17.67 21.10
C GLY A 43 15.40 16.47 21.26
N GLY A 44 15.00 15.30 20.74
CA GLY A 44 15.89 14.14 20.76
C GLY A 44 15.41 12.86 20.09
N GLY A 45 14.20 12.83 19.51
CA GLY A 45 13.68 11.63 18.84
C GLY A 45 14.26 11.43 17.44
N ILE A 46 14.24 10.17 17.00
CA ILE A 46 14.38 9.79 15.59
C ILE A 46 13.27 10.48 14.81
N LYS A 47 13.62 11.60 14.15
CA LYS A 47 12.69 12.33 13.28
C LYS A 47 12.86 11.83 11.87
N ASP A 48 11.82 11.23 11.33
CA ASP A 48 11.81 10.93 9.91
C ASP A 48 11.45 12.20 9.13
N PRO A 49 12.14 12.50 8.02
CA PRO A 49 11.86 13.67 7.17
C PRO A 49 10.45 13.63 6.57
N SER A 50 9.82 12.44 6.53
CA SER A 50 8.44 12.23 6.09
C SER A 50 7.38 12.62 7.13
N GLY A 51 7.78 12.91 8.38
CA GLY A 51 6.87 13.26 9.48
C GLY A 51 5.91 12.13 9.88
N ARG A 52 6.12 10.90 9.40
CA ARG A 52 5.25 9.74 9.65
C ARG A 52 5.56 8.96 10.93
N THR A 53 6.68 9.25 11.61
CA THR A 53 7.01 8.63 12.90
C THR A 53 6.04 9.13 13.95
N SER A 54 5.00 8.33 14.19
CA SER A 54 4.14 8.46 15.36
C SER A 54 4.86 7.92 16.59
N GLU A 55 4.64 8.57 17.73
CA GLU A 55 5.11 8.04 19.01
C GLU A 55 4.48 6.68 19.26
N TYR A 56 5.29 5.69 19.63
CA TYR A 56 4.80 4.38 20.00
C TYR A 56 4.06 4.47 21.34
N PHE A 57 2.96 3.73 21.46
CA PHE A 57 2.24 3.61 22.71
C PHE A 57 1.60 2.23 22.88
N SER A 58 1.71 1.67 24.09
CA SER A 58 0.93 0.52 24.54
C SER A 58 -0.08 0.94 25.62
N MET A 59 -1.15 0.15 25.79
CA MET A 59 -2.12 0.34 26.88
C MET A 59 -1.59 -0.17 28.22
N ASP A 60 -0.62 -1.07 28.19
CA ASP A 60 0.01 -1.68 29.37
C ASP A 60 1.23 -0.89 29.87
N ASP A 61 1.54 0.24 29.22
CA ASP A 61 2.66 1.11 29.56
C ASP A 61 2.41 1.83 30.90
N GLN A 62 3.19 1.46 31.92
CA GLN A 62 3.16 2.04 33.26
C GLN A 62 4.44 2.84 33.56
N CYS A 63 4.29 4.02 34.18
CA CYS A 63 5.45 4.79 34.62
C CYS A 63 6.11 4.16 35.86
N PRO A 64 7.44 3.89 35.87
CA PRO A 64 8.10 3.24 37.01
C PRO A 64 8.15 4.11 38.28
N VAL A 65 8.09 5.44 38.15
CA VAL A 65 8.23 6.38 39.28
C VAL A 65 6.90 6.66 39.96
N CYS A 66 5.83 6.90 39.20
CA CYS A 66 4.51 7.23 39.76
C CYS A 66 3.48 6.11 39.62
N LYS A 67 3.82 5.00 38.94
CA LYS A 67 2.95 3.83 38.72
C LYS A 67 1.57 4.20 38.18
N SER A 68 1.49 5.32 37.47
CA SER A 68 0.25 5.76 36.84
C SER A 68 0.15 5.12 35.47
N ASP A 69 -0.97 4.47 35.23
CA ASP A 69 -1.27 3.81 33.96
C ASP A 69 -2.00 4.76 33.02
N ARG A 70 -1.91 4.47 31.73
CA ARG A 70 -2.60 5.25 30.70
C ARG A 70 -4.13 5.15 30.81
N TYR A 71 -4.66 4.10 31.45
CA TYR A 71 -6.10 3.99 31.75
C TYR A 71 -6.59 5.14 32.64
N LEU A 72 -5.80 5.52 33.66
CA LEU A 72 -6.14 6.62 34.57
C LEU A 72 -5.90 7.99 33.93
N ASN A 73 -4.88 8.10 33.06
CA ASN A 73 -4.53 9.33 32.38
C ASN A 73 -4.29 9.06 30.88
N PRO A 74 -5.31 9.21 30.01
CA PRO A 74 -5.17 8.89 28.58
C PRO A 74 -4.20 9.80 27.83
N LYS A 75 -3.83 10.95 28.41
CA LYS A 75 -2.82 11.89 27.87
C LYS A 75 -1.40 11.63 28.38
N LEU A 76 -1.18 10.57 29.16
CA LEU A 76 0.14 10.26 29.70
C LEU A 76 1.08 9.84 28.57
N ARG A 77 2.17 10.61 28.36
CA ARG A 77 3.24 10.31 27.41
C ARG A 77 4.45 9.79 28.18
N LEU A 78 4.99 8.67 27.73
CA LEU A 78 6.28 8.16 28.20
C LEU A 78 7.38 8.66 27.27
N LEU A 79 8.42 9.21 27.87
CA LEU A 79 9.66 9.56 27.19
C LEU A 79 10.78 8.64 27.67
N VAL A 80 11.75 8.45 26.79
CA VAL A 80 12.93 7.64 27.02
C VAL A 80 14.12 8.57 27.23
N SER A 81 14.91 8.29 28.27
CA SER A 81 16.16 9.01 28.53
C SER A 81 17.33 8.43 27.72
N SER A 82 18.45 9.15 27.64
CA SER A 82 19.73 8.59 27.14
C SER A 82 20.25 7.34 27.89
N CYS A 83 19.66 7.04 29.06
CA CYS A 83 19.93 5.81 29.81
C CYS A 83 19.01 4.66 29.43
N TYR A 84 18.12 4.87 28.45
CA TYR A 84 17.10 3.93 27.99
C TYR A 84 16.17 3.44 29.10
N HIS A 85 15.75 4.36 29.98
CA HIS A 85 14.65 4.14 30.94
C HIS A 85 13.45 5.01 30.60
N LYS A 86 12.24 4.41 30.70
CA LYS A 86 10.95 5.07 30.45
C LYS A 86 10.52 5.91 31.65
N MET A 87 10.07 7.14 31.41
CA MET A 87 9.53 8.03 32.45
C MET A 87 8.38 8.87 31.87
N CYS A 88 7.34 9.16 32.65
CA CYS A 88 6.27 10.06 32.20
C CYS A 88 6.68 11.53 32.29
N GLU A 89 6.07 12.37 31.45
CA GLU A 89 6.32 13.82 31.37
C GLU A 89 6.21 14.51 32.75
N SER A 90 5.21 14.17 33.57
CA SER A 90 5.02 14.77 34.90
C SER A 90 6.13 14.40 35.89
N CYS A 91 6.67 13.18 35.82
CA CYS A 91 7.81 12.77 36.64
C CYS A 91 9.09 13.44 36.18
N ILE A 92 9.29 13.60 34.87
CA ILE A 92 10.44 14.32 34.30
C ILE A 92 10.39 15.77 34.75
N ASP A 93 9.25 16.45 34.63
CA ASP A 93 9.11 17.83 35.05
C ASP A 93 9.42 17.98 36.54
N ARG A 94 8.83 17.15 37.42
CA ARG A 94 9.06 17.25 38.86
C ARG A 94 10.53 17.01 39.26
N LEU A 95 11.17 15.97 38.70
CA LEU A 95 12.54 15.58 39.09
C LEU A 95 13.61 16.52 38.52
N PHE A 96 13.41 17.03 37.31
CA PHE A 96 14.40 17.84 36.60
C PHE A 96 14.12 19.36 36.64
N THR A 97 13.08 19.82 37.35
CA THR A 97 12.81 21.27 37.54
C THR A 97 13.93 21.96 38.32
N LEU A 98 14.52 21.27 39.30
CA LEU A 98 15.57 21.83 40.16
C LEU A 98 16.95 21.87 39.49
N GLY A 99 17.10 21.31 38.29
CA GLY A 99 18.36 21.24 37.55
C GLY A 99 18.69 19.82 37.05
N PRO A 100 19.95 19.57 36.64
CA PRO A 100 20.38 18.23 36.26
C PRO A 100 20.30 17.30 37.48
N ALA A 101 19.49 16.26 37.35
CA ALA A 101 19.24 15.27 38.39
C ALA A 101 19.68 13.88 37.92
N SER A 102 19.88 12.94 38.85
CA SER A 102 20.19 11.55 38.52
C SER A 102 18.93 10.78 38.09
N CYS A 103 19.10 9.83 37.17
CA CYS A 103 18.05 8.89 36.79
C CYS A 103 17.72 7.96 37.96
N PRO A 104 16.45 7.76 38.36
CA PRO A 104 16.09 6.96 39.52
C PRO A 104 16.38 5.45 39.37
N ASN A 105 16.66 4.95 38.16
CA ASN A 105 16.92 3.54 37.89
C ASN A 105 18.41 3.20 37.77
N CYS A 106 19.25 4.17 37.39
CA CYS A 106 20.66 3.91 37.05
C CYS A 106 21.64 5.01 37.47
N ASP A 107 21.16 6.00 38.23
CA ASP A 107 21.91 7.11 38.84
C ASP A 107 22.73 8.01 37.90
N LYS A 108 22.67 7.79 36.58
CA LYS A 108 23.31 8.68 35.60
C LYS A 108 22.69 10.07 35.64
N ILE A 109 23.55 11.10 35.65
CA ILE A 109 23.12 12.50 35.68
C ILE A 109 22.59 12.89 34.29
N LEU A 110 21.34 13.34 34.26
CA LEU A 110 20.63 13.67 33.03
C LEU A 110 20.11 15.10 33.03
N ARG A 111 19.86 15.63 31.84
CA ARG A 111 19.20 16.91 31.61
C ARG A 111 17.80 16.68 31.05
N LYS A 112 16.88 17.61 31.31
CA LYS A 112 15.50 17.57 30.79
C LYS A 112 15.42 17.44 29.26
N LEU A 113 16.34 18.04 28.51
CA LEU A 113 16.37 17.94 27.04
C LEU A 113 16.86 16.58 26.52
N ALA A 114 17.49 15.75 27.36
CA ALA A 114 18.01 14.43 26.97
C ALA A 114 16.94 13.33 26.97
N PHE A 115 15.66 13.72 27.09
CA PHE A 115 14.51 12.83 26.96
C PHE A 115 13.93 12.95 25.55
N SER A 116 13.74 11.82 24.88
CA SER A 116 13.13 11.70 23.56
C SER A 116 11.81 10.95 23.64
N PRO A 117 10.82 11.24 22.77
CA PRO A 117 9.64 10.40 22.68
C PRO A 117 10.01 8.99 22.24
N GLN A 118 9.30 8.00 22.76
CA GLN A 118 9.45 6.60 22.35
C GLN A 118 8.92 6.40 20.93
N THR A 119 9.71 5.77 20.08
CA THR A 119 9.37 5.48 18.67
C THR A 119 9.21 3.98 18.42
N PHE A 120 9.88 3.14 19.20
CA PHE A 120 9.81 1.68 19.09
C PHE A 120 9.37 1.03 20.40
N GLU A 121 8.77 -0.16 20.33
CA GLU A 121 8.31 -0.92 21.50
C GLU A 121 9.48 -1.33 22.40
N ASP A 122 10.55 -1.85 21.80
CA ASP A 122 11.76 -2.29 22.47
C ASP A 122 12.81 -1.18 22.55
N LEU A 123 13.31 -0.96 23.76
CA LEU A 123 14.36 0.01 24.07
C LEU A 123 15.74 -0.46 23.56
N GLY A 124 15.93 -1.78 23.39
CA GLY A 124 17.13 -2.34 22.77
C GLY A 124 17.29 -1.88 21.32
N VAL A 125 16.22 -1.96 20.55
CA VAL A 125 16.16 -1.48 19.17
C VAL A 125 16.36 0.04 19.11
N GLU A 126 15.81 0.82 20.05
CA GLU A 126 16.08 2.27 20.11
C GLU A 126 17.55 2.59 20.32
N LYS A 127 18.23 1.83 21.20
CA LYS A 127 19.67 1.96 21.42
C LYS A 127 20.47 1.64 20.17
N GLU A 128 20.14 0.54 19.52
CA GLU A 128 20.78 0.08 18.28
C GLU A 128 20.62 1.10 17.15
N VAL A 129 19.41 1.59 16.89
CA VAL A 129 19.15 2.60 15.85
C VAL A 129 19.89 3.91 16.14
N ALA A 130 19.94 4.34 17.41
CA ALA A 130 20.67 5.55 17.79
C ALA A 130 22.19 5.40 17.56
N VAL A 131 22.77 4.26 17.94
CA VAL A 131 24.20 3.97 17.75
C VAL A 131 24.53 3.82 16.26
N ARG A 132 23.77 3.02 15.50
CA ARG A 132 24.00 2.86 14.06
C ARG A 132 23.86 4.18 13.29
N ARG A 133 22.89 5.04 13.62
CA ARG A 133 22.77 6.37 13.01
C ARG A 133 23.97 7.28 13.32
N ARG A 134 24.56 7.16 14.51
CA ARG A 134 25.78 7.90 14.87
C ARG A 134 26.97 7.41 14.04
N ILE A 135 27.16 6.09 13.97
CA ILE A 135 28.29 5.47 13.25
C ILE A 135 28.15 5.71 11.75
N ALA A 136 26.97 5.51 11.18
CA ALA A 136 26.72 5.75 9.75
C ALA A 136 27.25 7.13 9.34
N LYS A 137 26.89 8.20 10.07
CA LYS A 137 27.37 9.57 9.80
C LYS A 137 28.88 9.76 9.80
N GLU A 138 29.61 8.96 10.58
CA GLU A 138 31.08 9.01 10.65
C GLU A 138 31.70 8.13 9.55
N PHE A 139 31.02 7.03 9.19
CA PHE A 139 31.41 6.01 8.22
C PHE A 139 30.58 6.10 6.92
N ASN A 140 30.65 7.25 6.24
CA ASN A 140 29.89 7.54 5.01
C ASN A 140 30.62 7.11 3.70
N LYS A 141 31.32 5.97 3.65
CA LYS A 141 31.95 5.52 2.38
C LYS A 141 30.96 4.74 1.53
N ARG A 142 30.90 5.03 0.23
CA ARG A 142 30.03 4.34 -0.74
C ARG A 142 30.81 3.26 -1.49
N LEU A 143 30.09 2.37 -2.16
CA LEU A 143 30.68 1.36 -3.07
C LEU A 143 31.64 2.00 -4.09
N GLU A 144 31.32 3.20 -4.58
CA GLU A 144 32.13 3.96 -5.55
C GLU A 144 33.51 4.39 -5.02
N ASP A 145 33.70 4.41 -3.70
CA ASP A 145 34.97 4.77 -3.05
C ASP A 145 35.94 3.57 -2.96
N PHE A 146 35.53 2.39 -3.40
CA PHE A 146 36.30 1.15 -3.34
C PHE A 146 36.54 0.55 -4.73
N ASP A 147 37.71 -0.05 -4.92
CA ASP A 147 38.08 -0.70 -6.20
C ASP A 147 37.47 -2.10 -6.36
N ASP A 148 37.23 -2.81 -5.25
CA ASP A 148 36.71 -4.18 -5.23
C ASP A 148 35.53 -4.35 -4.26
N LEU A 149 34.57 -5.18 -4.65
CA LEU A 149 33.37 -5.46 -3.85
C LEU A 149 33.71 -6.17 -2.54
N ARG A 150 34.77 -6.99 -2.52
CA ARG A 150 35.23 -7.65 -1.30
C ARG A 150 35.70 -6.64 -0.25
N SER A 151 36.48 -5.64 -0.68
CA SER A 151 36.97 -4.59 0.23
C SER A 151 35.83 -3.74 0.81
N TYR A 152 34.75 -3.54 0.05
CA TYR A 152 33.55 -2.87 0.54
C TYR A 152 32.81 -3.72 1.57
N ASN A 153 32.66 -5.02 1.35
CA ASN A 153 32.02 -5.91 2.31
C ASN A 153 32.84 -6.03 3.61
N ASP A 154 34.16 -6.17 3.51
CA ASP A 154 35.05 -6.21 4.68
C ASP A 154 34.92 -4.90 5.50
N TYR A 155 34.79 -3.75 4.82
CA TYR A 155 34.51 -2.47 5.48
C TYR A 155 33.16 -2.42 6.18
N LEU A 156 32.09 -2.97 5.58
CA LEU A 156 30.77 -3.02 6.21
C LEU A 156 30.78 -3.91 7.47
N GLU A 157 31.48 -5.05 7.43
CA GLU A 157 31.67 -5.91 8.60
C GLU A 157 32.42 -5.17 9.71
N GLU A 158 33.50 -4.44 9.40
CA GLU A 158 34.22 -3.61 10.39
C GLU A 158 33.31 -2.55 11.03
N VAL A 159 32.41 -1.93 10.25
CA VAL A 159 31.45 -0.95 10.76
C VAL A 159 30.43 -1.60 11.70
N GLU A 160 29.91 -2.77 11.35
CA GLU A 160 28.98 -3.52 12.21
C GLU A 160 29.67 -4.05 13.47
N ASP A 161 30.92 -4.49 13.41
CA ASP A 161 31.70 -4.88 14.59
C ASP A 161 31.84 -3.72 15.57
N ILE A 162 32.13 -2.52 15.08
CA ILE A 162 32.20 -1.31 15.93
C ILE A 162 30.82 -1.00 16.53
N ALA A 163 29.75 -1.10 15.73
CA ALA A 163 28.39 -0.88 16.21
C ALA A 163 27.97 -1.89 17.29
N PHE A 164 28.25 -3.17 17.06
CA PHE A 164 27.95 -4.26 17.97
C PHE A 164 28.66 -4.10 19.32
N ASN A 165 29.94 -3.72 19.30
CA ASN A 165 30.70 -3.45 20.52
C ASN A 165 30.09 -2.30 21.33
N LEU A 166 29.68 -1.21 20.67
CA LEU A 166 29.03 -0.07 21.32
C LEU A 166 27.62 -0.42 21.88
N ILE A 167 26.85 -1.26 21.18
CA ILE A 167 25.52 -1.68 21.62
C ILE A 167 25.63 -2.58 22.87
N ASN A 168 26.58 -3.50 22.87
CA ASN A 168 26.78 -4.46 23.98
C ASN A 168 27.67 -3.93 25.11
N ASN A 169 28.21 -2.71 24.97
CA ASN A 169 29.14 -2.09 25.92
C ASN A 169 30.44 -2.90 26.11
N ILE A 170 30.94 -3.52 25.04
CA ILE A 170 32.21 -4.27 25.02
C ILE A 170 33.30 -3.29 24.59
N ASP A 171 34.36 -3.14 25.39
CA ASP A 171 35.56 -2.34 25.07
C ASP A 171 35.27 -0.94 24.48
N ILE A 172 34.39 -0.19 25.15
CA ILE A 172 34.03 1.20 24.80
C ILE A 172 35.26 2.11 24.57
N PRO A 173 36.29 2.15 25.44
CA PRO A 173 37.39 3.10 25.23
C PRO A 173 38.20 2.79 23.96
N ALA A 174 38.47 1.51 23.71
CA ALA A 174 39.23 1.10 22.52
C ALA A 174 38.44 1.34 21.22
N THR A 175 37.12 1.11 21.25
CA THR A 175 36.26 1.36 20.09
C THR A 175 36.11 2.86 19.81
N GLU A 176 35.98 3.69 20.85
CA GLU A 176 35.96 5.15 20.71
C GLU A 176 37.28 5.72 20.17
N GLU A 177 38.43 5.16 20.59
CA GLU A 177 39.74 5.53 20.04
C GLU A 177 39.85 5.19 18.54
N ARG A 178 39.37 4.01 18.13
CA ARG A 178 39.32 3.64 16.69
C ARG A 178 38.45 4.59 15.90
N ILE A 179 37.27 4.95 16.42
CA ILE A 179 36.37 5.93 15.80
C ILE A 179 37.06 7.29 15.68
N ALA A 180 37.73 7.75 16.73
CA ALA A 180 38.44 9.03 16.73
C ALA A 180 39.60 9.05 15.71
N ALA A 181 40.37 7.96 15.62
CA ALA A 181 41.44 7.80 14.64
C ALA A 181 40.89 7.81 13.20
N TYR A 182 39.82 7.05 12.95
CA TYR A 182 39.16 7.01 11.65
C TYR A 182 38.61 8.39 11.25
N LYS A 183 37.95 9.07 12.19
CA LYS A 183 37.42 10.42 11.99
C LYS A 183 38.52 11.43 11.68
N ALA A 184 39.67 11.36 12.35
CA ALA A 184 40.80 12.24 12.08
C ALA A 184 41.41 11.98 10.69
N ALA A 185 41.55 10.71 10.29
CA ALA A 185 42.09 10.33 8.99
C ALA A 185 41.16 10.70 7.82
N ASN A 186 39.84 10.53 8.00
CA ASN A 186 38.86 10.63 6.93
C ASN A 186 37.97 11.89 6.99
N ALA A 187 38.26 12.85 7.88
CA ALA A 187 37.43 14.05 8.06
C ALA A 187 37.11 14.79 6.75
N ALA A 188 38.09 14.90 5.85
CA ALA A 188 37.93 15.57 4.56
C ALA A 188 37.05 14.78 3.57
N LEU A 189 37.13 13.45 3.59
CA LEU A 189 36.29 12.58 2.75
C LEU A 189 34.85 12.56 3.29
N THR A 190 34.68 12.44 4.60
CA THR A 190 33.36 12.45 5.25
C THR A 190 32.62 13.76 4.99
N SER A 191 33.32 14.91 5.04
CA SER A 191 32.67 16.21 4.78
C SER A 191 32.25 16.35 3.31
N LEU A 192 33.05 15.85 2.36
CA LEU A 192 32.72 15.86 0.94
C LEU A 192 31.54 14.93 0.63
N ASN A 193 31.51 13.73 1.21
CA ASN A 193 30.40 12.80 1.03
C ASN A 193 29.10 13.34 1.65
N LEU A 194 29.18 13.99 2.81
CA LEU A 194 28.02 14.66 3.41
C LEU A 194 27.47 15.78 2.52
N GLN A 195 28.34 16.61 1.93
CA GLN A 195 27.91 17.65 0.98
C GLN A 195 27.26 17.06 -0.28
N ARG A 196 27.77 15.94 -0.79
CA ARG A 196 27.15 15.21 -1.91
C ARG A 196 25.75 14.70 -1.54
N GLU A 197 25.61 14.07 -0.39
CA GLU A 197 24.32 13.58 0.11
C GLU A 197 23.31 14.72 0.30
N GLU A 198 23.74 15.85 0.87
CA GLU A 198 22.90 17.04 1.01
C GLU A 198 22.46 17.60 -0.35
N ALA A 199 23.36 17.65 -1.34
CA ALA A 199 23.05 18.10 -2.68
C ALA A 199 22.07 17.14 -3.40
N GLU A 200 22.27 15.83 -3.28
CA GLU A 200 21.36 14.80 -3.80
C GLU A 200 19.96 14.91 -3.16
N ALA A 201 19.90 15.07 -1.84
CA ALA A 201 18.64 15.23 -1.10
C ALA A 201 17.89 16.52 -1.48
N LEU A 202 18.61 17.63 -1.68
CA LEU A 202 18.02 18.87 -2.17
C LEU A 202 17.48 18.72 -3.59
N ALA A 203 18.24 18.10 -4.49
CA ALA A 203 17.82 17.85 -5.87
C ALA A 203 16.57 16.95 -5.93
N LEU A 204 16.48 15.94 -5.07
CA LEU A 204 15.29 15.09 -4.97
C LEU A 204 14.07 15.89 -4.48
N LYS A 205 14.25 16.71 -3.43
CA LYS A 205 13.17 17.55 -2.90
C LYS A 205 12.66 18.56 -3.92
N GLU A 206 13.57 19.20 -4.67
CA GLU A 206 13.19 20.10 -5.76
C GLU A 206 12.38 19.38 -6.84
N GLN A 207 12.73 18.14 -7.18
CA GLN A 207 11.97 17.31 -8.12
C GLN A 207 10.56 16.99 -7.60
N GLU A 208 10.42 16.58 -6.34
CA GLU A 208 9.12 16.32 -5.71
C GLU A 208 8.24 17.59 -5.65
N ASP A 209 8.83 18.75 -5.33
CA ASP A 209 8.15 20.04 -5.30
C ASP A 209 7.65 20.46 -6.68
N LEU A 210 8.44 20.22 -7.73
CA LEU A 210 8.03 20.45 -9.12
C LEU A 210 6.86 19.54 -9.52
N GLU A 211 6.95 18.24 -9.23
CA GLU A 211 5.86 17.30 -9.53
C GLU A 211 4.56 17.70 -8.80
N ARG A 212 4.67 18.12 -7.53
CA ARG A 212 3.52 18.60 -6.76
C ARG A 212 2.90 19.84 -7.40
N ARG A 213 3.71 20.84 -7.79
CA ARG A 213 3.24 22.06 -8.46
C ARG A 213 2.56 21.76 -9.80
N GLU A 214 3.10 20.82 -10.58
CA GLU A 214 2.49 20.39 -11.84
C GLU A 214 1.15 19.69 -11.62
N ARG A 215 1.04 18.86 -10.58
CA ARG A 215 -0.22 18.21 -10.20
C ARG A 215 -1.26 19.23 -9.75
N GLU A 216 -0.88 20.19 -8.92
CA GLU A 216 -1.72 21.30 -8.46
C GLU A 216 -2.17 22.18 -9.63
N ALA A 217 -1.27 22.51 -10.56
CA ALA A 217 -1.57 23.29 -11.76
C ALA A 217 -2.56 22.57 -12.68
N ARG A 218 -2.38 21.26 -12.91
CA ARG A 218 -3.34 20.45 -13.69
C ARG A 218 -4.71 20.39 -13.02
N ALA A 219 -4.77 20.19 -11.71
CA ALA A 219 -6.03 20.21 -10.96
C ALA A 219 -6.72 21.58 -11.02
N ALA A 220 -5.96 22.67 -10.90
CA ALA A 220 -6.48 24.02 -11.01
C ALA A 220 -7.02 24.33 -12.42
N GLN A 221 -6.32 23.89 -13.48
CA GLN A 221 -6.78 24.04 -14.86
C GLN A 221 -8.10 23.29 -15.09
N LEU A 222 -8.22 22.05 -14.60
CA LEU A 222 -9.46 21.28 -14.69
C LEU A 222 -10.60 21.94 -13.93
N ALA A 223 -10.34 22.45 -12.72
CA ALA A 223 -11.33 23.16 -11.92
C ALA A 223 -11.81 24.46 -12.60
N GLN A 224 -10.90 25.21 -13.22
CA GLN A 224 -11.26 26.40 -14.00
C GLN A 224 -12.12 26.04 -15.22
N GLN A 225 -11.79 24.96 -15.93
CA GLN A 225 -12.60 24.47 -17.06
C GLN A 225 -14.01 24.05 -16.60
N GLU A 226 -14.12 23.33 -15.48
CA GLU A 226 -15.42 22.95 -14.93
C GLU A 226 -16.24 24.17 -14.49
N GLN A 227 -15.60 25.18 -13.90
CA GLN A 227 -16.27 26.43 -13.51
C GLN A 227 -16.78 27.20 -14.72
N GLN A 228 -15.97 27.35 -15.77
CA GLN A 228 -16.39 27.96 -17.04
C GLN A 228 -17.57 27.20 -17.65
N GLU A 229 -17.55 25.87 -17.62
CA GLU A 229 -18.64 25.05 -18.14
C GLU A 229 -19.94 25.25 -17.34
N ARG A 230 -19.84 25.35 -16.01
CA ARG A 230 -20.99 25.64 -15.13
C ARG A 230 -21.58 27.02 -15.44
N GLU A 231 -20.74 28.04 -15.63
CA GLU A 231 -21.18 29.39 -15.97
C GLU A 231 -21.85 29.45 -17.35
N GLU A 232 -21.30 28.75 -18.35
CA GLU A 232 -21.90 28.64 -19.67
C GLU A 232 -23.25 27.93 -19.62
N ARG A 233 -23.36 26.81 -18.88
CA ARG A 233 -24.65 26.13 -18.67
C ARG A 233 -25.70 27.06 -18.05
N GLN A 234 -25.32 27.87 -17.07
CA GLN A 234 -26.22 28.86 -16.47
C GLN A 234 -26.62 29.96 -17.46
N ARG A 235 -25.71 30.42 -18.32
CA ARG A 235 -26.02 31.41 -19.37
C ARG A 235 -27.00 30.83 -20.39
N GLU A 236 -26.76 29.61 -20.85
CA GLU A 236 -27.65 28.91 -21.79
C GLU A 236 -29.05 28.69 -21.20
N GLU A 237 -29.14 28.35 -19.91
CA GLU A 237 -30.41 28.22 -19.21
C GLU A 237 -31.16 29.56 -19.13
N ARG A 238 -30.47 30.64 -18.75
CA ARG A 238 -31.08 31.99 -18.70
C ARG A 238 -31.56 32.46 -20.08
N GLU A 239 -30.76 32.26 -21.12
CA GLU A 239 -31.16 32.59 -22.49
C GLU A 239 -32.37 31.77 -22.96
N LEU A 240 -32.48 30.51 -22.54
CA LEU A 240 -33.64 29.69 -22.87
C LEU A 240 -34.90 30.22 -22.17
N ILE A 241 -34.80 30.62 -20.90
CA ILE A 241 -35.89 31.23 -20.14
C ILE A 241 -36.34 32.53 -20.82
N ASP A 242 -35.40 33.42 -21.16
CA ASP A 242 -35.70 34.70 -21.83
C ASP A 242 -36.37 34.51 -23.21
N LYS A 243 -35.93 33.52 -23.99
CA LYS A 243 -36.58 33.16 -25.28
C LYS A 243 -37.98 32.57 -25.10
N LEU A 244 -38.25 31.91 -23.98
CA LEU A 244 -39.59 31.40 -23.64
C LEU A 244 -40.52 32.53 -23.18
N GLU A 245 -39.98 33.55 -22.51
CA GLU A 245 -40.75 34.72 -22.06
C GLU A 245 -41.09 35.68 -23.21
N THR A 246 -40.13 35.95 -24.09
CA THR A 246 -40.27 36.99 -25.13
C THR A 246 -40.95 36.52 -26.42
N SER A 247 -41.03 35.20 -26.67
CA SER A 247 -41.51 34.69 -27.97
C SER A 247 -42.89 34.05 -27.91
N GLN A 248 -43.75 34.37 -28.87
CA GLN A 248 -45.10 33.80 -29.01
C GLN A 248 -45.15 32.46 -29.77
N LYS A 249 -44.01 31.77 -29.92
CA LYS A 249 -43.94 30.49 -30.66
C LYS A 249 -44.20 29.31 -29.71
N ASP A 250 -44.64 28.18 -30.25
CA ASP A 250 -44.88 26.95 -29.47
C ASP A 250 -43.67 26.60 -28.57
N ALA A 251 -43.89 26.57 -27.26
CA ALA A 251 -42.86 26.30 -26.24
C ALA A 251 -42.09 24.99 -26.51
N HIS A 252 -42.79 23.94 -26.97
CA HIS A 252 -42.19 22.66 -27.31
C HIS A 252 -41.15 22.75 -28.43
N LYS A 253 -41.35 23.61 -29.43
CA LYS A 253 -40.42 23.77 -30.56
C LYS A 253 -39.17 24.55 -30.15
N ILE A 254 -39.28 25.46 -29.20
CA ILE A 254 -38.15 26.27 -28.68
C ILE A 254 -37.22 25.38 -27.84
N VAL A 255 -37.77 24.57 -26.94
CA VAL A 255 -37.01 23.62 -26.11
C VAL A 255 -36.37 22.52 -26.96
N ALA A 256 -37.06 22.02 -27.99
CA ALA A 256 -36.48 21.06 -28.92
C ALA A 256 -35.26 21.64 -29.67
N LYS A 257 -35.36 22.89 -30.13
CA LYS A 257 -34.23 23.59 -30.79
C LYS A 257 -33.06 23.84 -29.86
N SER A 258 -33.29 24.23 -28.60
CA SER A 258 -32.21 24.45 -27.63
C SER A 258 -31.52 23.14 -27.23
N ARG A 259 -32.26 22.04 -27.07
CA ARG A 259 -31.70 20.71 -26.82
C ARG A 259 -30.83 20.20 -27.99
N ILE A 260 -31.25 20.44 -29.23
CA ILE A 260 -30.45 20.08 -30.42
C ILE A 260 -29.18 20.93 -30.49
N ALA A 261 -29.26 22.23 -30.19
CA ALA A 261 -28.09 23.12 -30.15
C ALA A 261 -27.12 22.73 -29.02
N ALA A 262 -27.62 22.41 -27.83
CA ALA A 262 -26.82 21.94 -26.69
C ALA A 262 -26.15 20.60 -26.99
N ALA A 263 -26.86 19.63 -27.59
CA ALA A 263 -26.30 18.34 -27.99
C ALA A 263 -25.22 18.47 -29.07
N LYS A 264 -25.36 19.42 -30.01
CA LYS A 264 -24.34 19.71 -31.03
C LYS A 264 -23.09 20.37 -30.44
N ARG A 265 -23.26 21.21 -29.42
CA ARG A 265 -22.13 21.84 -28.70
C ARG A 265 -21.39 20.84 -27.81
N SER A 266 -22.11 19.99 -27.07
CA SER A 266 -21.49 18.96 -26.23
C SER A 266 -20.74 17.91 -27.05
N SER A 267 -21.27 17.50 -28.20
CA SER A 267 -20.59 16.58 -29.13
C SER A 267 -19.36 17.21 -29.82
N ALA A 268 -19.43 18.49 -30.24
CA ALA A 268 -18.27 19.21 -30.76
C ALA A 268 -17.16 19.36 -29.70
N ARG A 269 -17.54 19.54 -28.42
CA ARG A 269 -16.59 19.64 -27.31
C ARG A 269 -15.93 18.30 -26.95
N ALA A 270 -16.69 17.20 -26.94
CA ALA A 270 -16.15 15.85 -26.74
C ALA A 270 -15.16 15.44 -27.85
N ALA A 271 -15.38 15.91 -29.08
CA ALA A 271 -14.42 15.74 -30.18
C ALA A 271 -13.14 16.58 -29.98
N SER A 272 -13.27 17.82 -29.48
CA SER A 272 -12.11 18.68 -29.19
C SER A 272 -11.30 18.29 -27.95
N SER A 273 -11.93 17.71 -26.92
CA SER A 273 -11.23 17.20 -25.74
C SER A 273 -10.38 15.96 -26.07
N SER A 274 -10.84 15.11 -27.00
CA SER A 274 -10.07 13.99 -27.55
C SER A 274 -8.89 14.45 -28.42
N ALA A 275 -9.06 15.50 -29.22
CA ALA A 275 -7.98 16.08 -30.04
C ALA A 275 -6.92 16.85 -29.19
N ASN A 276 -7.35 17.57 -28.15
CA ASN A 276 -6.44 18.31 -27.28
C ASN A 276 -5.71 17.42 -26.25
N SER A 277 -6.26 16.27 -25.88
CA SER A 277 -5.54 15.25 -25.09
C SER A 277 -4.34 14.69 -25.87
N SER A 278 -4.48 14.53 -27.19
CA SER A 278 -3.40 14.07 -28.07
C SER A 278 -2.33 15.15 -28.31
N LEU A 279 -2.70 16.43 -28.45
CA LEU A 279 -1.75 17.51 -28.75
C LEU A 279 -1.00 18.06 -27.51
N LEU A 280 -1.65 18.20 -26.35
CA LEU A 280 -0.99 18.59 -25.09
C LEU A 280 -0.23 17.41 -24.43
N GLY A 281 -0.63 16.17 -24.71
CA GLY A 281 0.09 14.97 -24.28
C GLY A 281 1.38 14.70 -25.06
N MET A 282 1.47 15.16 -26.32
CA MET A 282 2.65 14.92 -27.18
C MET A 282 3.76 15.98 -27.06
N SER A 283 3.46 17.22 -26.68
CA SER A 283 4.48 18.30 -26.72
C SER A 283 5.30 18.48 -25.43
N PHE A 284 4.85 17.98 -24.27
CA PHE A 284 5.61 18.02 -23.02
C PHE A 284 6.02 16.63 -22.52
N GLY A 285 5.29 15.57 -22.92
CA GLY A 285 5.57 14.19 -22.51
C GLY A 285 6.72 13.53 -23.28
N MET A 286 7.01 13.96 -24.51
CA MET A 286 7.98 13.29 -25.38
C MET A 286 9.44 13.63 -25.05
N ASP A 287 9.70 14.85 -24.56
CA ASP A 287 11.03 15.27 -24.08
C ASP A 287 11.30 14.77 -22.65
N TYR A 288 10.27 14.71 -21.80
CA TYR A 288 10.37 14.12 -20.47
C TYR A 288 10.62 12.60 -20.53
N ALA A 289 9.94 11.87 -21.43
CA ALA A 289 10.17 10.43 -21.62
C ALA A 289 11.55 10.09 -22.22
N LYS A 290 12.14 10.97 -23.03
CA LYS A 290 13.53 10.83 -23.54
C LYS A 290 14.57 11.19 -22.48
N LEU A 291 14.30 12.15 -21.61
CA LEU A 291 15.13 12.47 -20.42
C LEU A 291 15.07 11.37 -19.35
N LEU A 292 13.91 10.72 -19.18
CA LEU A 292 13.76 9.54 -18.31
C LEU A 292 14.53 8.33 -18.87
N LYS A 293 14.44 8.03 -20.17
CA LYS A 293 15.17 6.92 -20.82
C LYS A 293 16.68 7.10 -20.90
N THR A 294 17.17 8.33 -20.90
CA THR A 294 18.62 8.63 -20.82
C THR A 294 19.16 8.56 -19.38
N ARG A 295 18.30 8.50 -18.36
CA ARG A 295 18.67 8.33 -16.95
C ARG A 295 18.55 6.88 -16.47
N THR A 296 17.62 6.08 -16.99
CA THR A 296 17.49 4.65 -16.68
C THR A 296 18.61 3.78 -17.26
N THR A 297 19.49 4.34 -18.09
CA THR A 297 20.66 3.64 -18.66
C THR A 297 21.96 3.87 -17.87
N LYS A 298 21.91 4.63 -16.77
CA LYS A 298 23.09 4.92 -15.92
C LYS A 298 22.97 4.48 -14.46
N VAL A 299 21.86 3.88 -14.05
CA VAL A 299 21.70 3.29 -12.73
C VAL A 299 21.57 1.79 -12.91
N ASN A 300 22.59 1.05 -12.46
CA ASN A 300 22.76 -0.40 -12.42
C ASN A 300 21.53 -1.22 -12.85
N ASN A 301 21.67 -1.85 -14.02
CA ASN A 301 20.66 -2.67 -14.69
C ASN A 301 20.30 -3.92 -13.87
N VAL A 302 19.16 -3.90 -13.20
CA VAL A 302 18.21 -5.01 -13.32
C VAL A 302 16.99 -4.42 -13.99
N PRO A 303 16.73 -4.72 -15.28
CA PRO A 303 15.49 -4.31 -15.93
C PRO A 303 14.33 -4.86 -15.11
N ASP A 304 13.44 -3.99 -14.60
CA ASP A 304 12.20 -4.43 -13.98
C ASP A 304 11.45 -5.28 -15.03
N GLU A 305 11.37 -6.58 -14.78
CA GLU A 305 10.61 -7.49 -15.63
C GLU A 305 9.15 -7.03 -15.61
N PRO A 306 8.52 -6.86 -16.78
CA PRO A 306 7.14 -6.42 -16.86
C PRO A 306 6.28 -7.40 -16.05
N HIS A 307 5.41 -6.88 -15.18
CA HIS A 307 4.48 -7.68 -14.40
C HIS A 307 3.65 -8.56 -15.34
N VAL A 308 4.01 -9.84 -15.40
CA VAL A 308 3.23 -10.86 -16.09
C VAL A 308 2.05 -11.18 -15.18
N PRO A 309 0.80 -10.91 -15.60
CA PRO A 309 -0.36 -11.36 -14.84
C PRO A 309 -0.24 -12.88 -14.63
N PHE A 310 -0.48 -13.36 -13.41
CA PHE A 310 -0.51 -14.81 -13.13
C PHE A 310 -1.58 -15.47 -14.02
N LEU A 311 -1.12 -16.06 -15.12
CA LEU A 311 -1.90 -16.83 -16.11
C LEU A 311 -1.52 -18.32 -16.07
N ASP A 312 -0.75 -18.73 -15.05
CA ASP A 312 -0.35 -20.12 -14.89
C ASP A 312 -1.56 -20.93 -14.40
N ASP A 313 -2.10 -21.74 -15.32
CA ASP A 313 -3.14 -22.72 -15.00
C ASP A 313 -2.51 -23.88 -14.21
N TYR A 314 -2.31 -23.67 -12.91
CA TYR A 314 -1.67 -24.60 -11.96
C TYR A 314 -2.30 -26.00 -11.91
N TYR A 315 -3.50 -26.16 -12.49
CA TYR A 315 -4.28 -27.40 -12.51
C TYR A 315 -4.46 -27.99 -13.93
N ALA A 316 -3.72 -27.50 -14.93
CA ALA A 316 -3.78 -28.04 -16.30
C ALA A 316 -3.05 -29.39 -16.44
N TYR A 317 -2.05 -29.65 -15.59
CA TYR A 317 -1.23 -30.87 -15.61
C TYR A 317 -0.63 -31.22 -16.99
N ASP A 318 -0.51 -30.23 -17.89
CA ASP A 318 -0.06 -30.41 -19.28
C ASP A 318 1.36 -31.00 -19.37
N ASP A 319 2.16 -30.83 -18.32
CA ASP A 319 3.51 -31.39 -18.22
C ASP A 319 3.52 -32.92 -17.98
N LEU A 320 2.44 -33.51 -17.47
CA LEU A 320 2.37 -34.92 -17.10
C LEU A 320 1.86 -35.84 -18.23
N TYR A 321 1.22 -35.29 -19.26
CA TYR A 321 0.65 -36.09 -20.35
C TYR A 321 0.69 -35.37 -21.70
N THR A 322 0.73 -36.13 -22.79
CA THR A 322 0.55 -35.60 -24.15
C THR A 322 -0.65 -36.27 -24.79
N VAL A 323 -1.64 -35.48 -25.21
CA VAL A 323 -2.85 -36.00 -25.84
C VAL A 323 -2.52 -36.49 -27.25
N ARG A 324 -2.77 -37.77 -27.52
CA ARG A 324 -2.75 -38.32 -28.88
C ARG A 324 -4.12 -38.12 -29.50
N ALA A 325 -4.20 -37.32 -30.55
CA ALA A 325 -5.45 -37.00 -31.23
C ALA A 325 -6.04 -38.15 -32.06
N GLU A 326 -5.25 -39.20 -32.32
CA GLU A 326 -5.61 -40.29 -33.24
C GLU A 326 -5.64 -41.64 -32.50
N GLY A 327 -6.73 -42.40 -32.66
CA GLY A 327 -6.80 -43.82 -32.30
C GLY A 327 -7.67 -44.21 -31.11
N TYR A 328 -8.40 -43.28 -30.48
CA TYR A 328 -9.37 -43.61 -29.43
C TYR A 328 -10.80 -43.29 -29.86
N ASP A 329 -11.55 -44.33 -30.22
CA ASP A 329 -12.98 -44.22 -30.56
C ASP A 329 -13.83 -44.61 -29.36
N ASP A 330 -14.41 -43.61 -28.70
CA ASP A 330 -15.39 -43.81 -27.64
C ASP A 330 -16.79 -44.03 -28.23
N ILE A 331 -17.34 -45.23 -28.00
CA ILE A 331 -18.66 -45.70 -28.45
C ILE A 331 -19.79 -44.77 -27.96
N ILE A 332 -19.65 -44.17 -26.78
CA ILE A 332 -20.67 -43.31 -26.17
C ILE A 332 -20.66 -41.92 -26.83
N SER A 333 -19.47 -41.42 -27.16
CA SER A 333 -19.29 -40.14 -27.85
C SER A 333 -19.75 -40.15 -29.32
N GLU A 334 -19.78 -41.33 -29.97
CA GLU A 334 -20.24 -41.48 -31.36
C GLU A 334 -21.73 -41.12 -31.51
N ALA A 335 -22.55 -41.44 -30.52
CA ALA A 335 -23.97 -41.08 -30.49
C ALA A 335 -24.18 -39.55 -30.49
N VAL A 336 -23.33 -38.80 -29.78
CA VAL A 336 -23.36 -37.32 -29.72
C VAL A 336 -22.77 -36.67 -30.98
N ARG A 337 -21.86 -37.34 -31.68
CA ARG A 337 -21.37 -36.88 -33.00
C ARG A 337 -22.37 -37.13 -34.12
N ARG A 338 -23.13 -38.23 -34.06
CA ARG A 338 -24.15 -38.59 -35.06
C ARG A 338 -25.46 -37.80 -34.90
N ASP A 339 -25.71 -37.22 -33.73
CA ASP A 339 -26.88 -36.36 -33.47
C ASP A 339 -26.80 -35.03 -34.25
N ARG A 340 -27.60 -34.93 -35.33
CA ARG A 340 -27.70 -33.77 -36.22
C ARG A 340 -28.62 -32.68 -35.67
N GLU A 341 -29.53 -33.04 -34.77
CA GLU A 341 -30.53 -32.14 -34.20
C GLU A 341 -30.02 -31.42 -32.94
N GLY A 342 -28.87 -31.85 -32.41
CA GLY A 342 -28.15 -31.16 -31.33
C GLY A 342 -28.84 -31.24 -29.98
N ILE A 343 -29.83 -32.13 -29.84
CA ILE A 343 -30.61 -32.34 -28.61
C ILE A 343 -29.67 -32.84 -27.51
N MET A 344 -28.72 -33.72 -27.85
CA MET A 344 -27.70 -34.25 -26.95
C MET A 344 -26.58 -33.25 -26.61
N ARG A 345 -26.55 -32.08 -27.26
CA ARG A 345 -25.59 -30.98 -26.99
C ARG A 345 -26.21 -29.81 -26.23
N ALA A 346 -27.45 -29.95 -25.77
CA ALA A 346 -28.13 -28.94 -24.97
C ALA A 346 -27.32 -28.62 -23.70
N GLY A 347 -27.27 -27.33 -23.32
CA GLY A 347 -26.55 -26.88 -22.13
C GLY A 347 -25.04 -26.62 -22.33
N GLY A 348 -24.55 -26.59 -23.57
CA GLY A 348 -23.15 -26.27 -23.86
C GLY A 348 -22.19 -27.45 -23.74
N TYR A 349 -22.72 -28.68 -23.69
CA TYR A 349 -21.92 -29.90 -23.64
C TYR A 349 -21.02 -30.05 -24.87
N LYS A 350 -19.70 -30.07 -24.64
CA LYS A 350 -18.68 -30.40 -25.65
C LYS A 350 -18.01 -31.72 -25.29
N VAL A 351 -17.84 -32.58 -26.29
CA VAL A 351 -17.21 -33.90 -26.14
C VAL A 351 -15.75 -33.76 -25.66
N GLU A 352 -15.03 -32.76 -26.19
CA GLU A 352 -13.63 -32.48 -25.83
C GLU A 352 -13.46 -32.11 -24.36
N GLU A 353 -14.40 -31.35 -23.77
CA GLU A 353 -14.34 -30.95 -22.36
C GLU A 353 -14.57 -32.15 -21.43
N ALA A 354 -15.43 -33.09 -21.82
CA ALA A 354 -15.66 -34.32 -21.06
C ALA A 354 -14.40 -35.21 -21.04
N TRP A 355 -13.69 -35.30 -22.17
CA TRP A 355 -12.43 -36.04 -22.26
C TRP A 355 -11.30 -35.36 -21.48
N ASN A 356 -11.15 -34.05 -21.60
CA ASN A 356 -10.17 -33.30 -20.82
C ASN A 356 -10.43 -33.48 -19.31
N ARG A 357 -11.68 -33.41 -18.86
CA ARG A 357 -12.02 -33.66 -17.46
C ARG A 357 -11.65 -35.07 -17.02
N ALA A 358 -11.90 -36.09 -17.83
CA ALA A 358 -11.55 -37.47 -17.52
C ALA A 358 -10.02 -37.65 -17.38
N LEU A 359 -9.25 -37.08 -18.31
CA LEU A 359 -7.78 -37.11 -18.28
C LEU A 359 -7.23 -36.39 -17.05
N LEU A 360 -7.72 -35.17 -16.76
CA LEU A 360 -7.30 -34.40 -15.58
C LEU A 360 -7.60 -35.14 -14.28
N THR A 361 -8.77 -35.79 -14.18
CA THR A 361 -9.15 -36.54 -12.97
C THR A 361 -8.29 -37.79 -12.77
N ALA A 362 -7.91 -38.45 -13.88
CA ALA A 362 -7.04 -39.62 -13.84
C ALA A 362 -5.61 -39.24 -13.41
N VAL A 363 -5.08 -38.13 -13.94
CA VAL A 363 -3.71 -37.67 -13.65
C VAL A 363 -3.60 -37.07 -12.25
N ALA A 364 -4.57 -36.24 -11.83
CA ALA A 364 -4.59 -35.63 -10.50
C ALA A 364 -4.66 -36.67 -9.36
N GLY A 365 -5.17 -37.87 -9.64
CA GLY A 365 -5.24 -38.98 -8.68
C GLY A 365 -3.95 -39.77 -8.51
N LEU A 366 -2.95 -39.60 -9.39
CA LEU A 366 -1.69 -40.37 -9.35
C LEU A 366 -0.79 -39.96 -8.17
N ASP A 367 -0.80 -38.68 -7.80
CA ASP A 367 -0.01 -38.14 -6.68
C ASP A 367 -0.73 -38.19 -5.32
N ALA A 368 -1.94 -38.76 -5.27
CA ALA A 368 -2.65 -38.96 -4.03
C ALA A 368 -2.02 -40.10 -3.22
N ALA A 369 -1.19 -39.74 -2.24
CA ALA A 369 -0.63 -40.71 -1.30
C ALA A 369 -1.74 -41.48 -0.56
N PRO A 370 -1.56 -42.79 -0.28
CA PRO A 370 -2.50 -43.52 0.56
C PRO A 370 -2.59 -42.85 1.94
N LEU A 371 -3.78 -42.85 2.54
CA LEU A 371 -4.01 -42.33 3.88
C LEU A 371 -3.14 -43.10 4.89
N SER A 372 -1.97 -42.57 5.23
CA SER A 372 -1.13 -43.09 6.31
C SER A 372 -1.66 -42.56 7.64
N GLY A 373 -2.14 -43.46 8.51
CA GLY A 373 -2.53 -43.11 9.88
C GLY A 373 -3.99 -43.40 10.29
N LEU A 374 -4.70 -44.27 9.57
CA LEU A 374 -5.88 -44.93 10.16
C LEU A 374 -5.41 -46.25 10.76
N ASP A 375 -5.35 -46.29 12.09
CA ASP A 375 -5.06 -47.48 12.87
C ASP A 375 -5.94 -48.65 12.41
N GLU A 376 -5.31 -49.79 12.15
CA GLU A 376 -5.99 -51.05 11.85
C GLU A 376 -7.00 -51.39 12.96
N PRO A 377 -8.26 -51.73 12.65
CA PRO A 377 -9.13 -52.32 13.64
C PRO A 377 -8.65 -53.75 13.94
N ASN A 378 -8.09 -53.90 15.15
CA ASN A 378 -7.93 -55.14 15.92
C ASN A 378 -8.38 -56.44 15.22
N SER A 379 -7.39 -57.26 14.90
CA SER A 379 -7.37 -58.72 15.03
C SER A 379 -8.72 -59.42 15.21
N LEU A 380 -9.24 -60.01 14.12
CA LEU A 380 -10.08 -61.19 14.20
C LEU A 380 -9.55 -62.25 13.23
N GLY A 381 -8.91 -63.26 13.80
CA GLY A 381 -8.99 -64.65 13.36
C GLY A 381 -8.49 -64.97 11.96
N ASP A 382 -7.23 -65.36 11.90
CA ASP A 382 -6.74 -66.59 11.24
C ASP A 382 -7.78 -67.36 10.41
N VAL A 383 -7.71 -67.21 9.08
CA VAL A 383 -8.22 -68.21 8.14
C VAL A 383 -7.22 -68.33 6.99
N ASP A 384 -6.37 -69.33 7.09
CA ASP A 384 -5.58 -69.87 5.98
C ASP A 384 -6.50 -70.24 4.80
N VAL A 385 -6.28 -69.63 3.65
CA VAL A 385 -6.76 -70.15 2.36
C VAL A 385 -5.56 -70.27 1.44
N VAL A 386 -4.90 -71.43 1.53
CA VAL A 386 -3.94 -71.90 0.53
C VAL A 386 -4.73 -72.37 -0.69
N MET A 387 -4.39 -71.81 -1.84
CA MET A 387 -4.89 -72.22 -3.15
C MET A 387 -4.44 -73.65 -3.48
N GLU A 388 -5.38 -74.53 -3.84
CA GLU A 388 -5.06 -75.78 -4.53
C GLU A 388 -5.81 -75.83 -5.86
N SER A 389 -5.03 -75.96 -6.93
CA SER A 389 -5.42 -76.02 -8.33
C SER A 389 -5.99 -77.39 -8.70
N VAL A 390 -7.24 -77.42 -9.19
CA VAL A 390 -7.72 -78.25 -10.32
C VAL A 390 -8.87 -77.51 -11.02
#